data_AF-A0A943AHG2-F1
#
_entry.id   AF-A0A943AHG2-F1
#
_cell.length_a   1.000
_cell.length_b   1.000
_cell.length_c   1.000
_cell.angle_alpha   90.00
_cell.angle_beta   90.00
_cell.angle_gamma   90.00
#
_symmetry.space_group_name_H-M   'P 1'
#
loop_
_entity.id
_entity.type
_entity.pdbx_description
1 polymer ?
#
loop_
_entity_poly.entity_id
_entity_poly.type
_entity_poly.pdbx_seq_one_letter_code
_entity_poly.pdbx_strand_id
1 'polypeptide(L)'
;MKRMKSKWSVLLLTVMTVLAVCPTVVLAAEETPKPAVYATFWALVPPIVAIVLALITKEVYSSLFVGILVGALFYSGGNFEKTITHIFKGGIIGVLSDSYNVGILVFLVILGAMVCLMNRAGGSAAFGRWAGKHIKTRVGAELVTVLLGVLIFIDDYFNCLTVGSVMRPVTDKHNVSRAKLAYLIDATAAPVCIIAPIS
;
A
#
# COMPACT_ATOMS: atom_id res chain seq x y z
N MET A 1 0.74 -33.50 29.65
CA MET A 1 -0.45 -32.62 29.67
C MET A 1 -0.22 -31.17 30.16
N LYS A 2 0.81 -30.89 31.00
CA LYS A 2 1.06 -29.55 31.59
C LYS A 2 1.57 -28.48 30.59
N ARG A 3 2.30 -28.89 29.54
CA ARG A 3 2.92 -28.01 28.53
C ARG A 3 1.93 -27.38 27.53
N MET A 4 0.77 -28.03 27.31
CA MET A 4 -0.25 -27.55 26.36
C MET A 4 -1.13 -26.44 26.95
N LYS A 5 -1.44 -26.51 28.26
CA LYS A 5 -2.18 -25.46 28.98
C LYS A 5 -1.41 -24.13 29.03
N SER A 6 -0.08 -24.17 29.18
CA SER A 6 0.78 -22.96 29.17
C SER A 6 0.78 -22.26 27.80
N LYS A 7 0.79 -22.99 26.68
CA LYS A 7 0.72 -22.40 25.33
C LYS A 7 -0.62 -21.70 25.08
N TRP A 8 -1.73 -22.30 25.53
CA TRP A 8 -3.06 -21.70 25.43
C TRP A 8 -3.21 -20.47 26.33
N SER A 9 -2.65 -20.48 27.54
CA SER A 9 -2.64 -19.30 28.41
C SER A 9 -1.81 -18.15 27.84
N VAL A 10 -0.66 -18.43 27.21
CA VAL A 10 0.15 -17.40 26.54
C VAL A 10 -0.58 -16.84 25.32
N LEU A 11 -1.23 -17.70 24.52
CA LEU A 11 -1.99 -17.27 23.35
C LEU A 11 -3.19 -16.37 23.75
N LEU A 12 -3.89 -16.74 24.83
CA LEU A 12 -4.96 -15.93 25.40
C LEU A 12 -4.47 -14.59 25.92
N LEU A 13 -3.32 -14.56 26.62
CA LEU A 13 -2.69 -13.33 27.08
C LEU A 13 -2.26 -12.41 25.92
N THR A 14 -1.67 -12.97 24.86
CA THR A 14 -1.28 -12.19 23.68
C THR A 14 -2.50 -11.64 22.92
N VAL A 15 -3.59 -12.41 22.84
CA VAL A 15 -4.84 -11.94 22.22
C VAL A 15 -5.48 -10.84 23.08
N MET A 16 -5.43 -10.96 24.41
CA MET A 16 -5.93 -9.93 25.31
C MET A 16 -5.12 -8.64 25.25
N THR A 17 -3.79 -8.73 25.12
CA THR A 17 -2.94 -7.54 24.96
C THR A 17 -3.13 -6.87 23.61
N VAL A 18 -3.31 -7.63 22.53
CA VAL A 18 -3.63 -7.08 21.20
C VAL A 18 -5.01 -6.39 21.23
N LEU A 19 -6.02 -7.01 21.85
CA LEU A 19 -7.35 -6.42 22.02
C LEU A 19 -7.37 -5.16 22.89
N ALA A 20 -6.46 -5.05 23.87
CA ALA A 20 -6.35 -3.87 24.74
C ALA A 20 -5.54 -2.73 24.11
N VAL A 21 -4.58 -3.03 23.22
CA VAL A 21 -3.76 -2.02 22.54
C VAL A 21 -4.45 -1.46 21.29
N CYS A 22 -5.27 -2.26 20.60
CA CYS A 22 -6.09 -1.77 19.48
C CYS A 22 -6.90 -0.50 19.77
N PRO A 23 -7.65 -0.38 20.89
CA PRO A 23 -8.39 0.84 21.19
C PRO A 23 -7.48 2.03 21.53
N THR A 24 -6.27 1.82 22.07
CA THR A 24 -5.36 2.95 22.38
C THR A 24 -4.70 3.54 21.13
N VAL A 25 -4.47 2.74 20.09
CA VAL A 25 -3.99 3.25 18.79
C VAL A 25 -5.12 3.99 18.04
N VAL A 26 -6.37 3.55 18.24
CA VAL A 26 -7.56 4.21 17.68
C VAL A 26 -7.95 5.49 18.44
N LEU A 27 -7.71 5.55 19.76
CA LEU A 27 -8.00 6.74 20.58
C LEU A 27 -6.99 7.89 20.41
N ALA A 28 -5.84 7.66 19.77
CA ALA A 28 -4.86 8.70 19.45
C ALA A 28 -5.21 9.49 18.18
N ALA A 29 -6.30 9.15 17.49
CA ALA A 29 -6.82 9.92 16.38
C ALA A 29 -7.60 11.14 16.92
N GLU A 30 -7.20 12.34 16.49
CA GLU A 30 -7.89 13.60 16.80
C GLU A 30 -9.42 13.49 16.65
N GLU A 31 -10.16 14.07 17.59
CA GLU A 31 -11.63 14.10 17.55
C GLU A 31 -12.12 14.89 16.33
N THR A 32 -12.34 14.18 15.23
CA THR A 32 -12.99 14.69 14.02
C THR A 32 -14.51 14.64 14.17
N PRO A 33 -15.27 15.52 13.48
CA PRO A 33 -16.72 15.59 13.61
C PRO A 33 -17.34 14.24 13.24
N LYS A 34 -17.97 13.58 14.21
CA LYS A 34 -18.54 12.23 14.05
C LYS A 34 -19.76 12.30 13.12
N PRO A 35 -19.72 11.75 11.89
CA PRO A 35 -20.89 11.74 11.01
C PRO A 35 -22.00 10.88 11.60
N ALA A 36 -23.25 11.15 11.23
CA ALA A 36 -24.43 10.46 11.77
C ALA A 36 -24.45 8.94 11.52
N VAL A 37 -23.58 8.44 10.63
CA VAL A 37 -23.42 7.01 10.30
C VAL A 37 -22.19 6.36 10.93
N TYR A 38 -21.49 7.07 11.81
CA TYR A 38 -20.31 6.54 12.51
C TYR A 38 -20.66 5.24 13.26
N ALA A 39 -19.82 4.21 13.13
CA ALA A 39 -19.98 2.88 13.74
C ALA A 39 -21.27 2.10 13.38
N THR A 40 -21.95 2.46 12.28
CA THR A 40 -23.17 1.76 11.81
C THR A 40 -22.88 0.95 10.53
N PHE A 41 -23.72 -0.04 10.20
CA PHE A 41 -23.62 -0.83 8.94
C PHE A 41 -23.48 0.05 7.68
N TRP A 42 -24.09 1.23 7.67
CA TRP A 42 -24.01 2.22 6.59
C TRP A 42 -22.59 2.75 6.31
N ALA A 43 -21.66 2.67 7.26
CA ALA A 43 -20.26 3.06 7.05
C ALA A 43 -19.51 2.11 6.10
N LEU A 44 -20.01 0.89 5.89
CA LEU A 44 -19.43 -0.08 4.94
C LEU A 44 -19.86 0.18 3.50
N VAL A 45 -20.89 1.01 3.28
CA VAL A 45 -21.43 1.25 1.94
C VAL A 45 -20.41 1.90 1.00
N PRO A 46 -19.68 2.98 1.38
CA PRO A 46 -18.68 3.57 0.48
C PRO A 46 -17.55 2.61 0.07
N PRO A 47 -16.92 1.83 0.99
CA PRO A 47 -15.95 0.81 0.62
C PRO A 47 -16.51 -0.28 -0.29
N ILE A 48 -17.71 -0.79 -0.01
CA ILE A 48 -18.34 -1.85 -0.82
C ILE A 48 -18.61 -1.33 -2.23
N VAL A 49 -19.17 -0.12 -2.36
CA VAL A 49 -19.43 0.49 -3.66
C VAL A 49 -18.13 0.65 -4.45
N ALA A 50 -17.06 1.14 -3.83
CA ALA A 50 -15.77 1.29 -4.48
C ALA A 50 -15.22 -0.05 -4.99
N ILE A 51 -15.26 -1.11 -4.16
CA ILE A 51 -14.75 -2.45 -4.52
C ILE A 51 -15.60 -3.08 -5.63
N VAL A 52 -16.91 -3.05 -5.50
CA VAL A 52 -17.83 -3.64 -6.49
C VAL A 52 -17.68 -2.94 -7.84
N LEU A 53 -17.65 -1.60 -7.85
CA LEU A 53 -17.42 -0.84 -9.08
C LEU A 53 -16.03 -1.12 -9.67
N ALA A 54 -14.98 -1.25 -8.85
CA ALA A 54 -13.64 -1.55 -9.34
C ALA A 54 -13.58 -2.92 -10.02
N LEU A 55 -14.32 -3.91 -9.49
CA LEU A 55 -14.37 -5.25 -10.08
C LEU A 55 -15.13 -5.30 -11.40
N ILE A 56 -16.21 -4.53 -11.55
CA ILE A 56 -17.05 -4.45 -12.76
C ILE A 56 -16.39 -3.59 -13.84
N THR A 57 -16.03 -2.35 -13.50
CA THR A 57 -15.49 -1.37 -14.46
C THR A 57 -14.05 -1.66 -14.85
N LYS A 58 -13.32 -2.44 -14.04
CA LYS A 58 -11.87 -2.65 -14.16
C LYS A 58 -11.05 -1.34 -14.10
N GLU A 59 -11.68 -0.25 -13.65
CA GLU A 59 -11.05 1.06 -13.47
C GLU A 59 -11.04 1.42 -11.98
N VAL A 60 -9.89 1.22 -11.33
CA VAL A 60 -9.73 1.45 -9.89
C VAL A 60 -9.88 2.93 -9.54
N TYR A 61 -9.29 3.83 -10.34
CA TYR A 61 -9.32 5.27 -10.09
C TYR A 61 -10.74 5.84 -10.12
N SER A 62 -11.50 5.53 -11.18
CA SER A 62 -12.88 5.94 -11.35
C SER A 62 -13.77 5.41 -10.21
N SER A 63 -13.56 4.15 -9.82
CA SER A 63 -14.33 3.50 -8.76
C SER A 63 -14.03 4.05 -7.37
N LEU A 64 -12.76 4.37 -7.09
CA LEU A 64 -12.34 5.02 -5.84
C LEU A 64 -12.96 6.41 -5.71
N PHE A 65 -12.99 7.19 -6.80
CA PHE A 65 -13.62 8.50 -6.81
C PHE A 65 -15.11 8.44 -6.48
N VAL A 66 -15.85 7.50 -7.09
CA VAL A 66 -17.27 7.29 -6.75
C VAL A 66 -17.45 6.86 -5.29
N GLY A 67 -16.57 6.00 -4.76
CA GLY A 67 -16.56 5.65 -3.34
C GLY A 67 -16.39 6.85 -2.42
N ILE A 68 -15.48 7.77 -2.75
CA ILE A 68 -15.27 9.03 -2.00
C ILE A 68 -16.51 9.92 -2.08
N LEU A 69 -17.15 10.04 -3.25
CA LEU A 69 -18.40 10.80 -3.40
C LEU A 69 -19.51 10.26 -2.52
N VAL A 70 -19.70 8.93 -2.51
CA VAL A 70 -20.69 8.26 -1.67
C VAL A 70 -20.35 8.50 -0.19
N GLY A 71 -19.10 8.30 0.23
CA GLY A 71 -18.66 8.56 1.60
C GLY A 71 -18.88 10.00 2.06
N ALA A 72 -18.56 10.97 1.20
CA ALA A 72 -18.78 12.38 1.49
C ALA A 72 -20.28 12.76 1.56
N LEU A 73 -21.13 12.10 0.77
CA LEU A 73 -22.58 12.31 0.80
C LEU A 73 -23.18 11.77 2.11
N PHE A 74 -22.70 10.62 2.57
CA PHE A 74 -23.04 10.08 3.89
C PHE A 74 -22.54 10.98 5.03
N TYR A 75 -21.36 11.58 4.88
CA TYR A 75 -20.81 12.53 5.85
C TYR A 75 -21.65 13.82 5.93
N SER A 76 -22.16 14.31 4.80
CA SER A 76 -22.92 15.57 4.73
C SER A 76 -24.41 15.45 5.06
N GLY A 77 -24.93 14.22 5.23
CA GLY A 77 -26.35 13.95 5.40
C GLY A 77 -27.20 14.30 4.16
N GLY A 78 -26.62 14.26 2.96
CA GLY A 78 -27.31 14.58 1.70
C GLY A 78 -27.30 16.05 1.30
N ASN A 79 -26.56 16.92 2.00
CA ASN A 79 -26.41 18.32 1.62
C ASN A 79 -25.26 18.49 0.61
N PHE A 80 -25.60 18.87 -0.63
CA PHE A 80 -24.66 18.95 -1.75
C PHE A 80 -23.52 19.96 -1.52
N GLU A 81 -23.81 21.11 -0.91
CA GLU A 81 -22.83 22.16 -0.63
C GLU A 81 -21.79 21.68 0.40
N LYS A 82 -22.26 21.03 1.48
CA LYS A 82 -21.37 20.42 2.50
C LYS A 82 -20.56 19.25 1.96
N THR A 83 -21.12 18.48 1.02
CA THR A 83 -20.43 17.35 0.38
C THR A 83 -19.23 17.83 -0.43
N ILE A 84 -19.43 18.80 -1.32
CA ILE A 84 -18.36 19.35 -2.16
C ILE A 84 -17.31 20.04 -1.31
N THR A 85 -17.72 20.88 -0.36
CA THR A 85 -16.76 21.56 0.52
C THR A 85 -15.94 20.57 1.36
N HIS A 86 -16.53 19.47 1.82
CA HIS A 86 -15.79 18.42 2.53
C HIS A 86 -14.79 17.69 1.62
N ILE A 87 -15.18 17.28 0.41
CA ILE A 87 -14.29 16.62 -0.54
C ILE A 87 -13.08 17.50 -0.88
N PHE A 88 -13.33 18.78 -1.20
CA PHE A 88 -12.28 19.66 -1.67
C PHE A 88 -11.45 20.27 -0.53
N LYS A 89 -12.08 20.87 0.49
CA LYS A 89 -11.35 21.54 1.58
C LYS A 89 -10.84 20.56 2.62
N GLY A 90 -11.69 19.64 3.08
CA GLY A 90 -11.34 18.68 4.13
C GLY A 90 -10.55 17.47 3.60
N GLY A 91 -10.89 17.00 2.40
CA GLY A 91 -10.23 15.87 1.76
C GLY A 91 -8.98 16.29 1.00
N ILE A 92 -9.15 16.72 -0.27
CA ILE A 92 -8.05 16.94 -1.20
C ILE A 92 -7.07 18.00 -0.67
N ILE A 93 -7.54 19.21 -0.37
CA ILE A 93 -6.67 20.30 0.07
C ILE A 93 -6.13 20.01 1.47
N GLY A 94 -6.97 19.55 2.40
CA GLY A 94 -6.58 19.21 3.76
C GLY A 94 -5.41 18.23 3.80
N VAL A 95 -5.57 17.07 3.15
CA VAL A 95 -4.53 16.03 3.09
C VAL A 95 -3.29 16.50 2.35
N LEU A 96 -3.43 17.26 1.25
CA LEU A 96 -2.29 17.78 0.48
C LEU A 96 -1.59 18.99 1.12
N SER A 97 -2.19 19.61 2.13
CA SER A 97 -1.61 20.77 2.84
C SER A 97 -0.89 20.40 4.13
N ASP A 98 -1.08 19.17 4.60
CA ASP A 98 -0.38 18.66 5.78
C ASP A 98 1.12 18.49 5.47
N SER A 99 1.96 19.16 6.27
CA SER A 99 3.42 19.12 6.15
C SER A 99 3.99 17.71 6.09
N TYR A 100 3.38 16.74 6.79
CA TYR A 100 3.82 15.34 6.75
C TYR A 100 3.54 14.69 5.40
N ASN A 101 2.31 14.82 4.90
CA ASN A 101 1.89 14.26 3.61
C ASN A 101 2.62 14.94 2.43
N VAL A 102 2.86 16.25 2.52
CA VAL A 102 3.68 17.00 1.56
C VAL A 102 5.11 16.47 1.55
N GLY A 103 5.67 16.16 2.73
CA GLY A 103 6.98 15.54 2.86
C GLY A 103 7.08 14.21 2.09
N ILE A 104 6.10 13.33 2.28
CA ILE A 104 6.00 12.06 1.55
C ILE A 104 5.87 12.31 0.04
N LEU A 105 5.02 13.25 -0.39
CA LEU A 105 4.86 13.58 -1.81
C LEU A 105 6.15 14.05 -2.47
N VAL A 106 6.86 14.99 -1.84
CA VAL A 106 8.14 15.50 -2.35
C VAL A 106 9.17 14.37 -2.43
N PHE A 107 9.22 13.53 -1.40
CA PHE A 107 10.09 12.36 -1.35
C PHE A 107 9.83 11.38 -2.50
N LEU A 108 8.57 11.00 -2.70
CA LEU A 108 8.15 10.11 -3.79
C LEU A 108 8.48 10.67 -5.18
N VAL A 109 8.32 11.98 -5.39
CA VAL A 109 8.66 12.64 -6.66
C VAL A 109 10.16 12.58 -6.93
N ILE A 110 11.00 12.89 -5.94
CA ILE A 110 12.47 12.86 -6.08
C ILE A 110 12.94 11.43 -6.34
N LEU A 111 12.44 10.45 -5.59
CA LEU A 111 12.77 9.05 -5.79
C LEU A 111 12.30 8.53 -7.16
N GLY A 112 11.08 8.87 -7.57
CA GLY A 112 10.56 8.54 -8.89
C GLY A 112 11.41 9.11 -10.02
N ALA A 113 11.87 10.35 -9.89
CA ALA A 113 12.79 10.99 -10.83
C ALA A 113 14.15 10.28 -10.89
N MET A 114 14.72 9.89 -9.73
CA MET A 114 15.96 9.14 -9.64
C MET A 114 15.86 7.76 -10.31
N VAL A 115 14.75 7.04 -10.13
CA VAL A 115 14.52 5.73 -10.79
C VAL A 115 14.35 5.88 -12.29
N CYS A 116 13.59 6.89 -12.73
CA CYS A 116 13.48 7.22 -14.14
C CYS A 116 14.84 7.55 -14.75
N LEU A 117 15.68 8.30 -14.04
CA LEU A 117 17.04 8.64 -14.48
C LEU A 117 17.92 7.39 -14.55
N MET A 118 17.89 6.52 -13.54
CA MET A 118 18.65 5.26 -13.53
C MET A 118 18.20 4.31 -14.66
N ASN A 119 16.91 4.23 -14.93
CA ASN A 119 16.35 3.48 -16.05
C ASN A 119 16.84 4.05 -17.39
N ARG A 120 16.84 5.38 -17.53
CA ARG A 120 17.24 6.08 -18.77
C ARG A 120 18.76 6.10 -18.99
N ALA A 121 19.55 6.13 -17.92
CA ALA A 121 21.00 5.96 -17.95
C ALA A 121 21.43 4.52 -18.29
N GLY A 122 20.49 3.58 -18.40
CA GLY A 122 20.77 2.20 -18.76
C GLY A 122 21.24 1.32 -17.59
N GLY A 123 21.13 1.79 -16.35
CA GLY A 123 21.50 1.03 -15.15
C GLY A 123 20.72 -0.27 -15.03
N SER A 124 19.39 -0.22 -15.21
CA SER A 124 18.50 -1.38 -15.19
C SER A 124 18.78 -2.36 -16.32
N ALA A 125 19.21 -1.87 -17.50
CA ALA A 125 19.60 -2.72 -18.63
C ALA A 125 20.96 -3.39 -18.39
N ALA A 126 21.92 -2.68 -17.79
CA ALA A 126 23.21 -3.25 -17.40
C ALA A 126 23.05 -4.31 -16.31
N PHE A 127 22.23 -4.03 -15.29
CA PHE A 127 21.88 -4.98 -14.24
C PHE A 127 21.18 -6.20 -14.84
N GLY A 128 20.22 -6.01 -15.75
CA GLY A 128 19.55 -7.09 -16.46
C GLY A 128 20.50 -8.00 -17.25
N ARG A 129 21.53 -7.43 -17.90
CA ARG A 129 22.57 -8.22 -18.60
C ARG A 129 23.49 -8.97 -17.65
N TRP A 130 23.89 -8.36 -16.53
CA TRP A 130 24.70 -9.00 -15.50
C TRP A 130 23.93 -10.14 -14.82
N ALA A 131 22.70 -9.86 -14.40
CA ALA A 131 21.79 -10.82 -13.80
C ALA A 131 21.46 -11.96 -14.78
N GLY A 132 21.25 -11.68 -16.06
CA GLY A 132 21.03 -12.70 -17.08
C GLY A 132 22.24 -13.60 -17.39
N LYS A 133 23.44 -13.24 -16.93
CA LYS A 133 24.66 -14.08 -16.97
C LYS A 133 24.87 -14.88 -15.68
N HIS A 134 24.53 -14.30 -14.52
CA HIS A 134 24.69 -14.94 -13.21
C HIS A 134 23.50 -15.83 -12.81
N ILE A 135 22.28 -15.45 -13.19
CA ILE A 135 21.03 -16.14 -12.85
C ILE A 135 20.66 -17.07 -14.00
N LYS A 136 20.90 -18.37 -13.79
CA LYS A 136 20.66 -19.43 -14.78
C LYS A 136 19.30 -20.13 -14.60
N THR A 137 18.63 -19.94 -13.47
CA THR A 137 17.40 -20.65 -13.13
C THR A 137 16.22 -19.71 -12.92
N ARG A 138 15.01 -20.20 -13.23
CA ARG A 138 13.75 -19.48 -12.97
C ARG A 138 13.58 -19.13 -11.49
N VAL A 139 13.90 -20.09 -10.62
CA VAL A 139 13.84 -19.91 -9.16
C VAL A 139 14.84 -18.84 -8.68
N GLY A 140 16.04 -18.80 -9.27
CA GLY A 140 17.04 -17.77 -8.95
C GLY A 140 16.56 -16.36 -9.32
N ALA A 141 15.83 -16.22 -10.43
CA ALA A 141 15.26 -14.92 -10.82
C ALA A 141 14.19 -14.46 -9.83
N GLU A 142 13.31 -15.37 -9.38
CA GLU A 142 12.28 -15.08 -8.38
C GLU A 142 12.89 -14.74 -7.01
N LEU A 143 13.91 -15.47 -6.57
CA LEU A 143 14.61 -15.22 -5.31
C LEU A 143 15.33 -13.86 -5.30
N VAL A 144 15.96 -13.48 -6.41
CA VAL A 144 16.63 -12.18 -6.52
C VAL A 144 15.61 -11.05 -6.51
N THR A 145 14.42 -11.23 -7.09
CA THR A 145 13.34 -10.24 -7.03
C THR A 145 12.90 -10.03 -5.58
N VAL A 146 12.69 -11.12 -4.84
CA VAL A 146 12.32 -11.05 -3.41
C VAL A 146 13.42 -10.40 -2.59
N LEU A 147 14.69 -10.75 -2.85
CA LEU A 147 15.82 -10.20 -2.12
C LEU A 147 15.97 -8.69 -2.37
N LEU A 148 15.85 -8.24 -3.62
CA LEU A 148 15.82 -6.82 -3.98
C LEU A 148 14.63 -6.09 -3.32
N GLY A 149 13.48 -6.74 -3.25
CA GLY A 149 12.31 -6.22 -2.53
C GLY A 149 12.57 -6.03 -1.04
N VAL A 150 13.24 -6.98 -0.38
CA VAL A 150 13.60 -6.85 1.05
C VAL A 150 14.67 -5.77 1.28
N LEU A 151 15.59 -5.58 0.33
CA LEU A 151 16.70 -4.64 0.47
C LEU A 151 16.27 -3.18 0.31
N ILE A 152 15.20 -2.92 -0.46
CA ILE A 152 14.64 -1.59 -0.70
C ILE A 152 13.44 -1.36 0.24
N PHE A 153 13.69 -1.23 1.54
CA PHE A 153 12.63 -1.08 2.56
C PHE A 153 12.11 0.36 2.76
N ILE A 154 12.60 1.30 1.95
CA ILE A 154 12.36 2.74 2.11
C ILE A 154 10.88 3.10 1.95
N ASP A 155 10.21 2.51 0.96
CA ASP A 155 8.82 2.82 0.62
C ASP A 155 8.27 1.71 -0.29
N ASP A 156 6.99 1.34 -0.14
CA ASP A 156 6.39 0.22 -0.86
C ASP A 156 6.14 0.55 -2.35
N TYR A 157 5.77 1.80 -2.68
CA TYR A 157 5.63 2.26 -4.06
C TYR A 157 6.97 2.36 -4.78
N PHE A 158 8.00 2.93 -4.14
CA PHE A 158 9.34 3.04 -4.68
C PHE A 158 9.98 1.68 -4.93
N ASN A 159 9.85 0.77 -3.95
CA ASN A 159 10.30 -0.59 -4.05
C ASN A 159 9.65 -1.27 -5.27
N CYS A 160 8.33 -1.13 -5.41
CA CYS A 160 7.62 -1.70 -6.55
C CYS A 160 8.08 -1.15 -7.91
N LEU A 161 8.31 0.16 -8.01
CA LEU A 161 8.76 0.82 -9.23
C LEU A 161 10.20 0.42 -9.59
N THR A 162 11.10 0.40 -8.61
CA THR A 162 12.53 0.15 -8.82
C THR A 162 12.81 -1.32 -9.09
N VAL A 163 12.29 -2.22 -8.26
CA VAL A 163 12.47 -3.67 -8.45
C VAL A 163 11.76 -4.12 -9.72
N GLY A 164 10.58 -3.56 -10.01
CA GLY A 164 9.86 -3.81 -11.25
C GLY A 164 10.66 -3.42 -12.50
N SER A 165 11.28 -2.23 -12.52
CA SER A 165 12.05 -1.79 -13.69
C SER A 165 13.37 -2.53 -13.87
N VAL A 166 14.01 -2.96 -12.78
CA VAL A 166 15.29 -3.67 -12.79
C VAL A 166 15.12 -5.17 -13.08
N MET A 167 14.10 -5.82 -12.52
CA MET A 167 13.92 -7.27 -12.63
C MET A 167 13.14 -7.70 -13.87
N ARG A 168 12.29 -6.84 -14.45
CA ARG A 168 11.51 -7.14 -15.66
C ARG A 168 12.32 -7.78 -16.80
N PRO A 169 13.47 -7.26 -17.25
CA PRO A 169 14.26 -7.90 -18.32
C PRO A 169 14.84 -9.28 -17.92
N VAL A 170 15.09 -9.50 -16.63
CA VAL A 170 15.64 -10.76 -16.09
C VAL A 170 14.54 -11.82 -16.02
N THR A 171 13.38 -11.47 -15.49
CA THR A 171 12.24 -12.37 -15.34
C THR A 171 11.56 -12.70 -16.66
N ASP A 172 11.53 -11.75 -17.61
CA ASP A 172 11.02 -11.99 -18.96
C ASP A 172 11.89 -13.05 -19.68
N LYS A 173 13.21 -13.06 -19.48
CA LYS A 173 14.12 -14.08 -20.06
C LYS A 173 13.89 -15.50 -19.51
N HIS A 174 13.38 -15.60 -18.28
CA HIS A 174 13.08 -16.87 -17.60
C HIS A 174 11.60 -17.29 -17.71
N ASN A 175 10.82 -16.65 -18.60
CA ASN A 175 9.39 -16.93 -18.80
C ASN A 175 8.57 -16.89 -17.49
N VAL A 176 8.84 -15.88 -16.66
CA VAL A 176 8.00 -15.55 -15.50
C VAL A 176 6.93 -14.57 -15.95
N SER A 177 5.67 -14.80 -15.62
CA SER A 177 4.58 -13.91 -16.01
C SER A 177 4.71 -12.55 -15.30
N ARG A 178 4.33 -11.47 -15.98
CA ARG A 178 4.29 -10.13 -15.37
C ARG A 178 3.39 -10.07 -14.14
N ALA A 179 2.31 -10.84 -14.14
CA ALA A 179 1.42 -10.97 -12.99
C ALA A 179 2.13 -11.62 -11.79
N LYS A 180 2.94 -12.67 -12.02
CA LYS A 180 3.72 -13.31 -10.95
C LYS A 180 4.85 -12.40 -10.46
N LEU A 181 5.51 -11.66 -11.34
CA LEU A 181 6.49 -10.64 -10.96
C LEU A 181 5.85 -9.57 -10.08
N ALA A 182 4.73 -9.00 -10.51
CA ALA A 182 4.00 -7.98 -9.75
C ALA A 182 3.58 -8.51 -8.37
N TYR A 183 3.07 -9.74 -8.30
CA TYR A 183 2.73 -10.38 -7.02
C TYR A 183 3.94 -10.54 -6.09
N LEU A 184 5.09 -11.00 -6.61
CA LEU A 184 6.29 -11.16 -5.79
C LEU A 184 6.82 -9.82 -5.28
N ILE A 185 6.77 -8.79 -6.11
CA ILE A 185 7.20 -7.44 -5.73
C ILE A 185 6.25 -6.88 -4.66
N ASP A 186 4.94 -6.89 -4.90
CA ASP A 186 3.93 -6.37 -3.98
C ASP A 186 3.92 -7.12 -2.63
N ALA A 187 3.98 -8.45 -2.67
CA ALA A 187 4.04 -9.29 -1.47
C ALA A 187 5.32 -9.11 -0.65
N THR A 188 6.35 -8.46 -1.19
CA THR A 188 7.60 -8.17 -0.47
C THR A 188 7.72 -6.71 -0.07
N ALA A 189 7.21 -5.79 -0.89
CA ALA A 189 7.25 -4.36 -0.64
C ALA A 189 6.45 -3.98 0.63
N ALA A 190 5.15 -4.27 0.65
CA ALA A 190 4.28 -3.84 1.74
C ALA A 190 4.67 -4.43 3.12
N PRO A 191 4.96 -5.75 3.27
CA PRO A 191 5.31 -6.29 4.58
C PRO A 191 6.68 -5.81 5.10
N VAL A 192 7.65 -5.61 4.21
CA VAL A 192 9.00 -5.19 4.60
C VAL A 192 9.00 -3.73 5.04
N CYS A 193 8.29 -2.85 4.34
CA CYS A 193 8.17 -1.45 4.72
C CYS A 193 7.48 -1.26 6.08
N ILE A 194 6.48 -2.10 6.40
CA ILE A 194 5.80 -2.05 7.72
C ILE A 194 6.71 -2.52 8.87
N ILE A 195 7.59 -3.48 8.63
CA ILE A 195 8.48 -4.05 9.65
C ILE A 195 9.73 -3.17 9.88
N ALA A 196 10.12 -2.38 8.87
CA ALA A 196 11.27 -1.50 8.97
C ALA A 196 11.00 -0.39 10.01
N PRO A 197 11.88 -0.21 11.02
CA PRO A 197 11.70 0.80 12.07
C PRO A 197 11.84 2.25 11.55
N ILE A 198 12.28 2.43 10.31
CA ILE A 198 12.41 3.71 9.61
C ILE A 198 11.89 3.46 8.20
N SER A 199 10.66 3.90 7.93
CA SER A 199 10.01 3.98 6.63
C SER A 199 9.56 5.42 6.41
#